data_AF-A0A8S3ZQB7-F1
#
_entry.id   AF-A0A8S3ZQB7-F1
#
_cell.length_a   1.000
_cell.length_b   1.000
_cell.length_c   1.000
_cell.angle_alpha   90.00
_cell.angle_beta   90.00
_cell.angle_gamma   90.00
#
_symmetry.space_group_name_H-M   'P 1'
#
loop_
_entity.id
_entity.type
_entity.pdbx_description
1 polymer ?
#
loop_
_entity_poly.entity_id
_entity_poly.type
_entity_poly.pdbx_seq_one_letter_code
_entity_poly.pdbx_strand_id
1 'polypeptide(L)'
;MPFYNPAARGGQSQAEDRNENGAVGGAGVALDLSKASYPLFSSAEARRQSFTSWSRTHSHRPEDLVAAGFFYAGYADCVRCFYCGLGLKYWRPNDIPAYQHARYRPHCVYNRLYKGQDYIDRVQQDLQVRPLISYIVSTECIHKTEEREKKGTTEQPIDAAPPAPGEAMTAVVQRPNRGNIEFNELFMSVEREHTLLAERTTCRLCRRRPVSCIYLPCGHVIACQECADNATHCILCSKQIIGTANIYLA
;
A
#
# COMPACT_ATOMS: atom_id res chain seq x y z
N MET A 1 10.52 -48.46 -19.39
CA MET A 1 9.84 -49.52 -20.18
C MET A 1 10.47 -50.86 -19.80
N PRO A 2 9.72 -51.98 -19.72
CA PRO A 2 8.30 -52.21 -20.06
C PRO A 2 7.32 -51.39 -19.20
N PHE A 3 6.03 -51.20 -19.49
CA PHE A 3 5.07 -51.78 -20.48
C PHE A 3 4.62 -53.24 -20.32
N TYR A 4 3.58 -53.47 -19.50
CA TYR A 4 2.35 -54.12 -20.01
C TYR A 4 1.12 -53.74 -19.16
N ASN A 5 -0.07 -53.79 -19.76
CA ASN A 5 -1.37 -53.54 -19.12
C ASN A 5 -2.49 -54.28 -19.88
N PRO A 6 -3.24 -55.21 -19.27
CA PRO A 6 -4.46 -55.78 -19.83
C PRO A 6 -5.71 -55.04 -19.31
N ALA A 7 -6.41 -54.32 -20.20
CA ALA A 7 -7.61 -53.56 -19.85
C ALA A 7 -8.88 -54.43 -19.74
N ALA A 8 -9.80 -54.04 -18.85
CA ALA A 8 -11.18 -54.49 -18.84
C ALA A 8 -12.15 -53.30 -18.98
N ARG A 9 -13.21 -53.47 -19.77
CA ARG A 9 -14.31 -52.50 -19.93
C ARG A 9 -15.37 -52.75 -18.83
N GLY A 10 -16.18 -51.79 -18.41
CA GLY A 10 -16.31 -50.38 -18.77
C GLY A 10 -17.64 -49.82 -18.24
N GLY A 11 -17.88 -48.52 -18.35
CA GLY A 11 -19.15 -47.90 -17.93
C GLY A 11 -19.14 -46.40 -18.17
N GLN A 12 -20.15 -45.88 -18.88
CA GLN A 12 -20.30 -44.46 -19.16
C GLN A 12 -21.46 -43.89 -18.33
N SER A 13 -21.22 -42.77 -17.66
CA SER A 13 -22.26 -41.84 -17.22
C SER A 13 -21.72 -40.42 -17.29
N GLN A 14 -22.36 -39.57 -18.09
CA GLN A 14 -22.06 -38.13 -18.12
C GLN A 14 -22.70 -37.46 -16.90
N ALA A 15 -22.01 -36.50 -16.31
CA ALA A 15 -22.57 -35.52 -15.38
C ALA A 15 -21.92 -34.18 -15.71
N GLU A 16 -22.73 -33.23 -16.15
CA GLU A 16 -22.26 -31.97 -16.76
C GLU A 16 -22.20 -30.82 -15.73
N ASP A 17 -21.37 -29.84 -16.06
CA ASP A 17 -21.25 -28.48 -15.52
C ASP A 17 -22.07 -28.06 -14.29
N ARG A 18 -21.33 -27.60 -13.26
CA ARG A 18 -21.65 -26.32 -12.60
C ARG A 18 -20.42 -25.41 -12.52
N ASN A 19 -20.33 -24.52 -13.50
CA ASN A 19 -19.41 -23.41 -13.59
C ASN A 19 -19.91 -22.24 -12.72
N GLU A 20 -19.23 -21.93 -11.61
CA GLU A 20 -19.53 -20.77 -10.76
C GLU A 20 -18.52 -19.63 -10.95
N ASN A 21 -18.62 -18.93 -12.08
CA ASN A 21 -18.02 -17.61 -12.27
C ASN A 21 -19.03 -16.51 -11.90
N GLY A 22 -18.69 -15.62 -10.96
CA GLY A 22 -19.68 -14.76 -10.29
C GLY A 22 -19.24 -13.36 -9.86
N ALA A 23 -18.25 -12.73 -10.51
CA ALA A 23 -17.88 -11.33 -10.25
C ALA A 23 -17.27 -10.63 -11.48
N VAL A 24 -18.09 -10.29 -12.47
CA VAL A 24 -17.70 -9.49 -13.64
C VAL A 24 -18.35 -8.12 -13.57
N GLY A 25 -17.54 -7.05 -13.65
CA GLY A 25 -18.03 -5.66 -13.66
C GLY A 25 -17.18 -4.78 -14.57
N GLY A 26 -17.77 -4.29 -15.66
CA GLY A 26 -17.07 -3.47 -16.66
C GLY A 26 -16.51 -4.28 -17.84
N ALA A 27 -16.45 -3.63 -19.01
CA ALA A 27 -16.12 -4.20 -20.33
C ALA A 27 -15.03 -5.30 -20.31
N GLY A 28 -15.35 -6.45 -20.90
CA GLY A 28 -14.57 -7.70 -20.83
C GLY A 28 -13.22 -7.69 -21.56
N VAL A 29 -12.24 -6.94 -21.02
CA VAL A 29 -10.84 -6.99 -21.43
C VAL A 29 -10.15 -8.15 -20.72
N ALA A 30 -9.89 -9.25 -21.45
CA ALA A 30 -9.12 -10.37 -20.93
C ALA A 30 -7.67 -9.95 -20.62
N LEU A 31 -7.13 -10.43 -19.50
CA LEU A 31 -5.75 -10.13 -19.09
C LEU A 31 -4.76 -10.96 -19.91
N ASP A 32 -3.87 -10.30 -20.64
CA ASP A 32 -2.81 -10.95 -21.42
C ASP A 32 -1.72 -11.54 -20.51
N LEU A 33 -1.90 -12.81 -20.12
CA LEU A 33 -0.99 -13.53 -19.24
C LEU A 33 0.40 -13.77 -19.86
N SER A 34 0.61 -13.58 -21.17
CA SER A 34 1.94 -13.67 -21.78
C SER A 34 2.89 -12.57 -21.28
N LYS A 35 2.31 -11.45 -20.82
CA LYS A 35 3.03 -10.30 -20.25
C LYS A 35 3.14 -10.33 -18.72
N ALA A 36 2.73 -11.42 -18.06
CA ALA A 36 2.87 -11.57 -16.62
C ALA A 36 4.33 -11.86 -16.23
N SER A 37 4.87 -11.10 -15.29
CA SER A 37 6.25 -11.27 -14.77
C SER A 37 6.48 -12.64 -14.12
N TYR A 38 5.42 -13.26 -13.60
CA TYR A 38 5.43 -14.59 -12.98
C TYR A 38 4.16 -15.38 -13.40
N PRO A 39 4.14 -16.00 -14.60
CA PRO A 39 2.94 -16.66 -15.13
C PRO A 39 2.40 -17.80 -14.25
N LEU A 40 3.29 -18.49 -13.51
CA LEU A 40 2.93 -19.54 -12.53
C LEU A 40 1.98 -19.05 -11.42
N PHE A 41 2.01 -17.74 -11.11
CA PHE A 41 1.19 -17.11 -10.07
C PHE A 41 -0.01 -16.34 -10.64
N SER A 42 -0.39 -16.62 -11.89
CA SER A 42 -1.56 -16.01 -12.56
C SER A 42 -2.89 -16.37 -11.91
N SER A 43 -3.09 -17.64 -11.52
CA SER A 43 -4.27 -18.05 -10.77
C SER A 43 -4.23 -17.56 -9.32
N ALA A 44 -5.38 -17.16 -8.77
CA ALA A 44 -5.46 -16.77 -7.37
C ALA A 44 -5.12 -17.92 -6.41
N GLU A 45 -5.34 -19.17 -6.84
CA GLU A 45 -5.04 -20.37 -6.08
C GLU A 45 -3.53 -20.61 -5.94
N ALA A 46 -2.76 -20.52 -7.02
CA ALA A 46 -1.29 -20.61 -6.94
C ALA A 46 -0.71 -19.51 -6.04
N ARG A 47 -1.32 -18.31 -6.03
CA ARG A 47 -0.96 -17.25 -5.08
C ARG A 47 -1.28 -17.63 -3.64
N ARG A 48 -2.48 -18.15 -3.33
CA ARG A 48 -2.81 -18.63 -1.97
C ARG A 48 -1.81 -19.67 -1.46
N GLN A 49 -1.47 -20.65 -2.29
CA GLN A 49 -0.54 -21.74 -1.92
C GLN A 49 0.87 -21.25 -1.55
N SER A 50 1.31 -20.11 -2.11
CA SER A 50 2.58 -19.50 -1.70
C SER A 50 2.61 -19.03 -0.24
N PHE A 51 1.47 -18.67 0.35
CA PHE A 51 1.38 -18.17 1.74
C PHE A 51 1.32 -19.29 2.79
N THR A 52 1.61 -20.53 2.44
CA THR A 52 1.62 -21.69 3.36
C THR A 52 2.56 -21.54 4.56
N SER A 53 3.63 -20.75 4.44
CA SER A 53 4.57 -20.41 5.52
C SER A 53 4.45 -18.96 6.03
N TRP A 54 3.36 -18.26 5.71
CA TRP A 54 3.10 -16.89 6.19
C TRP A 54 2.77 -16.88 7.69
N SER A 55 3.59 -16.22 8.50
CA SER A 55 3.37 -16.13 9.95
C SER A 55 2.09 -15.36 10.29
N ARG A 56 1.35 -15.85 11.30
CA ARG A 56 0.21 -15.15 11.92
C ARG A 56 0.60 -13.81 12.59
N THR A 57 1.89 -13.53 12.73
CA THR A 57 2.41 -12.25 13.24
C THR A 57 2.51 -11.16 12.17
N HIS A 58 2.29 -11.47 10.88
CA HIS A 58 2.28 -10.44 9.83
C HIS A 58 0.94 -9.71 9.80
N SER A 59 0.98 -8.42 9.48
CA SER A 59 -0.14 -7.50 9.70
C SER A 59 -1.28 -7.61 8.68
N HIS A 60 -1.18 -8.49 7.68
CA HIS A 60 -2.18 -8.68 6.63
C HIS A 60 -2.50 -10.15 6.39
N ARG A 61 -3.75 -10.39 5.98
CA ARG A 61 -4.23 -11.72 5.59
C ARG A 61 -3.72 -12.07 4.19
N PRO A 62 -3.37 -13.34 3.91
CA PRO A 62 -3.06 -13.80 2.56
C PRO A 62 -4.14 -13.43 1.53
N GLU A 63 -5.42 -13.50 1.89
CA GLU A 63 -6.55 -13.20 1.02
C GLU A 63 -6.48 -11.79 0.39
N ASP A 64 -6.19 -10.75 1.19
CA ASP A 64 -6.13 -9.36 0.73
C ASP A 64 -4.94 -9.14 -0.23
N LEU A 65 -3.82 -9.79 0.06
CA LEU A 65 -2.60 -9.77 -0.75
C LEU A 65 -2.85 -10.50 -2.08
N VAL A 66 -3.43 -11.70 -2.05
CA VAL A 66 -3.79 -12.50 -3.23
C VAL A 66 -4.75 -11.76 -4.15
N ALA A 67 -5.77 -11.10 -3.58
CA ALA A 67 -6.75 -10.31 -4.32
C ALA A 67 -6.09 -9.11 -5.00
N ALA A 68 -5.20 -8.39 -4.30
CA ALA A 68 -4.36 -7.34 -4.89
C ALA A 68 -3.27 -7.86 -5.86
N GLY A 69 -3.23 -9.16 -6.14
CA GLY A 69 -2.37 -9.78 -7.16
C GLY A 69 -1.01 -10.26 -6.65
N PHE A 70 -0.79 -10.28 -5.34
CA PHE A 70 0.48 -10.65 -4.72
C PHE A 70 0.57 -12.14 -4.35
N PHE A 71 1.77 -12.70 -4.48
CA PHE A 71 2.17 -14.00 -3.93
C PHE A 71 3.34 -13.81 -2.94
N TYR A 72 3.52 -14.72 -1.99
CA TYR A 72 4.60 -14.66 -1.01
C TYR A 72 5.95 -14.95 -1.67
N ALA A 73 6.96 -14.14 -1.38
CA ALA A 73 8.32 -14.34 -1.89
C ALA A 73 9.14 -15.37 -1.08
N GLY A 74 8.56 -15.99 -0.04
CA GLY A 74 9.19 -17.04 0.77
C GLY A 74 10.07 -16.56 1.92
N TYR A 75 10.14 -15.25 2.19
CA TYR A 75 10.94 -14.69 3.29
C TYR A 75 10.33 -13.42 3.88
N ALA A 76 10.49 -13.24 5.20
CA ALA A 76 9.94 -12.11 5.97
C ALA A 76 8.46 -11.87 5.62
N ASP A 77 8.06 -10.61 5.42
CA ASP A 77 6.74 -10.20 4.92
C ASP A 77 6.76 -9.84 3.41
N CYS A 78 7.78 -10.30 2.68
CA CYS A 78 8.02 -9.91 1.30
C CYS A 78 7.04 -10.60 0.34
N VAL A 79 6.36 -9.82 -0.50
CA VAL A 79 5.41 -10.31 -1.50
C VAL A 79 5.66 -9.70 -2.88
N ARG A 80 5.22 -10.38 -3.95
CA ARG A 80 5.43 -9.96 -5.35
C ARG A 80 4.14 -10.02 -6.17
N CYS A 81 3.87 -8.99 -6.97
CA CYS A 81 2.77 -9.04 -7.93
C CYS A 81 3.10 -9.99 -9.08
N PHE A 82 2.20 -10.94 -9.38
CA PHE A 82 2.42 -11.89 -10.48
C PHE A 82 2.52 -11.20 -11.86
N TYR A 83 1.80 -10.09 -12.06
CA TYR A 83 1.72 -9.44 -13.37
C TYR A 83 2.84 -8.42 -13.59
N CYS A 84 2.92 -7.37 -12.78
CA CYS A 84 3.88 -6.27 -12.97
C CYS A 84 5.21 -6.44 -12.22
N GLY A 85 5.40 -7.54 -11.49
CA GLY A 85 6.63 -7.86 -10.78
C GLY A 85 6.95 -7.00 -9.54
N LEU A 86 6.05 -6.07 -9.17
CA LEU A 86 6.20 -5.21 -7.99
C LEU A 86 6.43 -6.04 -6.72
N GLY A 87 7.59 -5.87 -6.08
CA GLY A 87 7.88 -6.40 -4.75
C GLY A 87 7.56 -5.38 -3.66
N LEU A 88 6.93 -5.81 -2.58
CA LEU A 88 6.64 -5.00 -1.37
C LEU A 88 7.02 -5.79 -0.10
N LYS A 89 7.42 -5.07 0.94
CA LYS A 89 7.84 -5.57 2.27
C LYS A 89 7.73 -4.44 3.31
N TYR A 90 7.88 -4.77 4.58
CA TYR A 90 7.71 -3.86 5.74
C TYR A 90 6.30 -3.26 5.83
N TRP A 91 5.29 -4.13 5.71
CA TRP A 91 3.87 -3.79 5.75
C TRP A 91 3.47 -3.23 7.13
N ARG A 92 2.79 -2.09 7.13
CA ARG A 92 2.15 -1.50 8.33
C ARG A 92 0.73 -2.06 8.47
N PRO A 93 0.16 -2.25 9.68
CA PRO A 93 -1.20 -2.77 9.85
C PRO A 93 -2.31 -2.02 9.09
N ASN A 94 -2.12 -0.73 8.83
CA ASN A 94 -3.08 0.12 8.12
C ASN A 94 -2.81 0.22 6.60
N ASP A 95 -1.80 -0.47 6.07
CA ASP A 95 -1.54 -0.50 4.63
C ASP A 95 -2.63 -1.28 3.89
N ILE A 96 -3.10 -0.74 2.76
CA ILE A 96 -4.05 -1.43 1.88
C ILE A 96 -3.26 -1.99 0.68
N PRO A 97 -3.19 -3.32 0.48
CA PRO A 97 -2.36 -3.91 -0.59
C PRO A 97 -2.63 -3.35 -1.99
N ALA A 98 -3.90 -3.13 -2.36
CA ALA A 98 -4.26 -2.55 -3.64
C ALA A 98 -3.89 -1.05 -3.78
N TYR A 99 -3.86 -0.30 -2.68
CA TYR A 99 -3.41 1.10 -2.64
C TYR A 99 -1.90 1.18 -2.85
N GLN A 100 -1.13 0.38 -2.10
CA GLN A 100 0.34 0.34 -2.28
C GLN A 100 0.70 -0.17 -3.68
N HIS A 101 -0.07 -1.11 -4.25
CA HIS A 101 0.06 -1.52 -5.65
C HIS A 101 -0.20 -0.36 -6.63
N ALA A 102 -1.32 0.36 -6.48
CA ALA A 102 -1.69 1.51 -7.33
C ALA A 102 -0.68 2.66 -7.23
N ARG A 103 -0.14 2.90 -6.03
CA ARG A 103 0.90 3.87 -5.74
C ARG A 103 2.21 3.56 -6.47
N TYR A 104 2.75 2.35 -6.32
CA TYR A 104 4.10 2.02 -6.80
C TYR A 104 4.13 1.47 -8.23
N ARG A 105 3.00 1.01 -8.79
CA ARG A 105 2.82 0.64 -10.20
C ARG A 105 1.41 1.00 -10.72
N PRO A 106 1.11 2.30 -10.94
CA PRO A 106 -0.20 2.73 -11.46
C PRO A 106 -0.54 2.12 -12.83
N HIS A 107 0.47 1.79 -13.65
CA HIS A 107 0.26 1.18 -14.97
C HIS A 107 0.19 -0.35 -14.96
N CYS A 108 0.04 -0.99 -13.79
CA CYS A 108 -0.18 -2.43 -13.72
C CYS A 108 -1.56 -2.80 -14.29
N VAL A 109 -1.58 -3.52 -15.43
CA VAL A 109 -2.82 -3.94 -16.10
C VAL A 109 -3.72 -4.76 -15.17
N TYR A 110 -3.16 -5.70 -14.39
CA TYR A 110 -3.95 -6.45 -13.40
C TYR A 110 -4.62 -5.52 -12.37
N ASN A 111 -3.89 -4.57 -11.78
CA ASN A 111 -4.45 -3.70 -10.74
C ASN A 111 -5.50 -2.73 -11.32
N ARG A 112 -5.30 -2.27 -12.56
CA ARG A 112 -6.31 -1.50 -13.32
C ARG A 112 -7.58 -2.30 -13.56
N LEU A 113 -7.50 -3.58 -13.95
CA LEU A 113 -8.68 -4.43 -14.12
C LEU A 113 -9.34 -4.77 -12.77
N TYR A 114 -8.56 -4.97 -11.71
CA TYR A 114 -9.06 -5.33 -10.38
C TYR A 114 -9.73 -4.16 -9.62
N LYS A 115 -9.26 -2.91 -9.80
CA LYS A 115 -9.78 -1.74 -9.08
C LYS A 115 -10.39 -0.64 -9.94
N GLY A 116 -10.33 -0.74 -11.26
CA GLY A 116 -10.73 0.33 -12.19
C GLY A 116 -9.68 1.44 -12.28
N GLN A 117 -9.70 2.18 -13.39
CA GLN A 117 -8.75 3.27 -13.65
C GLN A 117 -8.94 4.43 -12.66
N ASP A 118 -10.18 4.82 -12.37
CA ASP A 118 -10.50 5.94 -11.47
C ASP A 118 -9.94 5.75 -10.05
N TYR A 119 -9.82 4.50 -9.58
CA TYR A 119 -9.16 4.20 -8.31
C TYR A 119 -7.66 4.49 -8.37
N ILE A 120 -7.00 4.08 -9.45
CA ILE A 120 -5.57 4.38 -9.67
C ILE A 120 -5.37 5.89 -9.72
N ASP A 121 -6.21 6.62 -10.44
CA ASP A 121 -6.06 8.07 -10.62
C ASP A 121 -6.33 8.84 -9.32
N ARG A 122 -7.31 8.42 -8.49
CA ARG A 122 -7.46 8.95 -7.13
C ARG A 122 -6.22 8.72 -6.28
N VAL A 123 -5.67 7.50 -6.26
CA VAL A 123 -4.43 7.20 -5.50
C VAL A 123 -3.23 8.02 -6.01
N GLN A 124 -3.13 8.26 -7.31
CA GLN A 124 -2.06 9.10 -7.87
C GLN A 124 -2.30 10.60 -7.63
N GLN A 125 -3.55 11.04 -7.51
CA GLN A 125 -3.91 12.40 -7.11
C GLN A 125 -3.63 12.65 -5.62
N ASP A 126 -3.97 11.70 -4.75
CA ASP A 126 -3.68 11.74 -3.30
C ASP A 126 -2.18 11.95 -3.04
N LEU A 127 -1.31 11.31 -3.84
CA LEU A 127 0.14 11.45 -3.79
C LEU A 127 0.66 12.79 -4.33
N GLN A 128 -0.11 13.48 -5.18
CA GLN A 128 0.22 14.82 -5.69
C GLN A 128 -0.23 15.92 -4.72
N VAL A 129 -1.38 15.75 -4.05
CA VAL A 129 -1.91 16.74 -3.09
C VAL A 129 -1.35 16.59 -1.66
N ARG A 130 -0.70 15.46 -1.33
CA ARG A 130 0.04 15.26 -0.07
C ARG A 130 1.56 15.37 -0.29
N PRO A 131 2.15 16.59 -0.32
CA PRO A 131 3.56 16.78 -0.61
C PRO A 131 4.48 16.13 0.45
N LEU A 132 5.09 15.00 0.07
CA LEU A 132 6.23 14.33 0.71
C LEU A 132 6.12 13.88 2.20
N ILE A 133 5.03 14.12 2.93
CA ILE A 133 4.83 13.55 4.29
C ILE A 133 4.20 12.13 4.26
N SER A 134 4.49 11.33 3.23
CA SER A 134 4.06 9.92 3.21
C SER A 134 4.75 9.04 4.26
N TYR A 135 5.85 9.50 4.87
CA TYR A 135 6.62 8.67 5.80
C TYR A 135 6.07 8.73 7.24
N ILE A 136 5.56 9.90 7.66
CA ILE A 136 5.39 10.28 9.06
C ILE A 136 3.92 10.25 9.51
N VAL A 137 2.96 10.68 8.68
CA VAL A 137 1.53 10.71 9.06
C VAL A 137 0.81 9.49 8.50
N SER A 138 0.41 8.58 9.39
CA SER A 138 -0.47 7.45 9.07
C SER A 138 -1.87 7.93 8.67
N THR A 139 -2.61 7.08 7.94
CA THR A 139 -3.86 7.44 7.27
C THR A 139 -5.04 7.62 8.23
N GLU A 140 -5.20 8.85 8.74
CA GLU A 140 -6.51 9.39 9.07
C GLU A 140 -7.09 10.14 7.86
N CYS A 141 -8.43 10.13 7.76
CA CYS A 141 -9.23 10.76 6.70
C CYS A 141 -8.88 10.39 5.24
N ILE A 142 -9.69 9.48 4.66
CA ILE A 142 -10.36 9.68 3.37
C ILE A 142 -11.59 8.73 3.30
N HIS A 143 -12.78 9.33 3.28
CA HIS A 143 -14.14 8.80 3.05
C HIS A 143 -14.60 7.47 3.70
N LYS A 144 -15.37 7.63 4.80
CA LYS A 144 -16.54 6.77 5.08
C LYS A 144 -17.75 7.27 4.27
N THR A 145 -18.21 6.45 3.34
CA THR A 145 -19.56 6.40 2.74
C THR A 145 -19.66 4.96 2.21
N GLU A 146 -20.68 4.14 2.49
CA GLU A 146 -22.10 4.46 2.65
C GLU A 146 -22.71 4.06 4.02
N GLU A 147 -23.85 4.67 4.38
CA GLU A 147 -24.73 4.20 5.45
C GLU A 147 -26.17 4.06 4.93
N ARG A 148 -26.81 2.91 5.21
CA ARG A 148 -28.24 2.69 5.53
C ARG A 148 -28.57 1.18 5.45
N GLU A 149 -29.36 0.56 6.33
CA GLU A 149 -29.94 0.97 7.63
C GLU A 149 -30.63 -0.27 8.28
N LYS A 150 -30.95 -0.21 9.59
CA LYS A 150 -31.94 -1.07 10.33
C LYS A 150 -31.54 -2.54 10.57
N LYS A 151 -31.75 -3.16 11.74
CA LYS A 151 -32.28 -2.79 13.09
C LYS A 151 -31.19 -3.11 14.15
N GLY A 152 -31.14 -2.55 15.37
CA GLY A 152 -32.13 -2.65 16.46
C GLY A 152 -32.15 -4.07 17.05
N THR A 153 -32.02 -4.35 18.36
CA THR A 153 -32.02 -3.52 19.60
C THR A 153 -31.36 -4.41 20.72
N THR A 154 -30.91 -4.03 21.93
CA THR A 154 -31.20 -2.93 22.89
C THR A 154 -29.99 -2.73 23.85
N GLU A 155 -29.95 -1.63 24.62
CA GLU A 155 -28.99 -1.39 25.71
C GLU A 155 -29.48 -1.96 27.08
N GLN A 156 -28.55 -2.36 27.97
CA GLN A 156 -28.37 -1.81 29.33
C GLN A 156 -27.16 -2.47 30.08
N PRO A 157 -26.60 -1.83 31.14
CA PRO A 157 -25.31 -2.20 31.74
C PRO A 157 -25.40 -2.94 33.09
N ILE A 158 -24.31 -3.60 33.50
CA ILE A 158 -23.95 -3.91 34.89
C ILE A 158 -22.42 -3.89 35.08
N ASP A 159 -21.97 -3.51 36.28
CA ASP A 159 -20.56 -3.35 36.64
C ASP A 159 -19.83 -4.68 36.98
N ALA A 160 -18.53 -4.75 36.70
CA ALA A 160 -17.61 -5.72 37.28
C ALA A 160 -16.18 -5.17 37.38
N ALA A 161 -15.59 -5.23 38.57
CA ALA A 161 -14.22 -4.77 38.83
C ALA A 161 -13.16 -5.80 38.35
N PRO A 162 -11.93 -5.37 37.99
CA PRO A 162 -10.90 -6.28 37.51
C PRO A 162 -10.27 -7.12 38.64
N PRO A 163 -9.96 -8.41 38.40
CA PRO A 163 -9.21 -9.23 39.35
C PRO A 163 -7.72 -8.84 39.40
N ALA A 164 -7.14 -8.91 40.60
CA ALA A 164 -5.73 -8.65 40.87
C ALA A 164 -4.83 -9.86 40.47
N PRO A 165 -3.50 -9.69 40.34
CA PRO A 165 -2.65 -10.66 39.62
C PRO A 165 -2.19 -11.87 40.46
N GLY A 166 -1.92 -12.98 39.77
CA GLY A 166 -1.30 -14.19 40.31
C GLY A 166 -0.16 -14.69 39.39
N GLU A 167 0.89 -15.19 40.04
CA GLU A 167 2.18 -15.67 39.48
C GLU A 167 2.03 -16.98 38.68
N ALA A 168 3.00 -17.45 37.86
CA ALA A 168 4.05 -16.79 37.07
C ALA A 168 4.67 -17.85 36.13
N MET A 169 5.09 -17.49 34.91
CA MET A 169 5.99 -18.31 34.08
C MET A 169 7.06 -17.43 33.43
N THR A 170 8.31 -17.60 33.86
CA THR A 170 9.46 -16.77 33.49
C THR A 170 10.06 -17.14 32.14
N ALA A 171 9.30 -16.93 31.06
CA ALA A 171 9.85 -16.88 29.71
C ALA A 171 10.75 -15.64 29.56
N VAL A 172 12.04 -15.77 29.88
CA VAL A 172 13.04 -14.70 29.71
C VAL A 172 13.25 -14.48 28.21
N VAL A 173 12.46 -13.57 27.64
CA VAL A 173 12.72 -12.99 26.31
C VAL A 173 14.04 -12.25 26.39
N GLN A 174 15.11 -12.89 25.93
CA GLN A 174 16.39 -12.23 25.72
C GLN A 174 16.16 -11.12 24.70
N ARG A 175 16.17 -9.88 25.19
CA ARG A 175 16.07 -8.68 24.36
C ARG A 175 17.20 -8.76 23.33
N PRO A 176 16.95 -8.55 22.02
CA PRO A 176 18.03 -8.54 21.04
C PRO A 176 19.06 -7.51 21.50
N ASN A 177 20.33 -7.91 21.49
CA ASN A 177 21.40 -7.13 22.10
C ASN A 177 21.41 -5.71 21.51
N ARG A 178 21.03 -4.71 22.33
CA ARG A 178 21.31 -3.30 22.03
C ARG A 178 22.80 -3.08 22.25
N GLY A 179 23.62 -3.63 21.34
CA GLY A 179 25.00 -3.20 21.20
C GLY A 179 25.00 -1.67 21.07
N ASN A 180 25.94 -1.02 21.76
CA ASN A 180 25.96 0.42 21.89
C ASN A 180 25.91 1.07 20.50
N ILE A 181 24.79 1.70 20.17
CA ILE A 181 24.79 2.72 19.12
C ILE A 181 25.61 3.86 19.71
N GLU A 182 26.80 4.07 19.17
CA GLU A 182 27.68 5.17 19.54
C GLU A 182 26.86 6.47 19.56
N PHE A 183 26.92 7.22 20.67
CA PHE A 183 26.15 8.46 20.80
C PHE A 183 26.42 9.44 19.64
N ASN A 184 27.65 9.40 19.13
CA ASN A 184 28.11 10.13 17.95
C ASN A 184 27.41 9.67 16.65
N GLU A 185 27.21 8.36 16.44
CA GLU A 185 26.47 7.85 15.26
C GLU A 185 24.99 8.24 15.30
N LEU A 186 24.36 8.17 16.49
CA LEU A 186 22.98 8.60 16.67
C LEU A 186 22.85 10.12 16.41
N PHE A 187 23.73 10.93 17.00
CA PHE A 187 23.77 12.38 16.78
C PHE A 187 23.96 12.72 15.31
N MET A 188 24.97 12.13 14.64
CA MET A 188 25.22 12.28 13.21
C MET A 188 24.06 11.77 12.32
N SER A 189 23.22 10.85 12.81
CA SER A 189 22.01 10.43 12.09
C SER A 189 20.88 11.45 12.20
N VAL A 190 20.65 12.00 13.39
CA VAL A 190 19.60 13.02 13.66
C VAL A 190 19.96 14.35 13.00
N GLU A 191 21.21 14.80 13.08
CA GLU A 191 21.67 16.04 12.44
C GLU A 191 21.60 15.95 10.91
N ARG A 192 21.90 14.76 10.34
CA ARG A 192 21.72 14.47 8.91
C ARG A 192 20.25 14.47 8.51
N GLU A 193 19.36 13.89 9.32
CA GLU A 193 17.91 13.93 9.05
C GLU A 193 17.36 15.36 9.14
N HIS A 194 17.74 16.12 10.17
CA HIS A 194 17.39 17.55 10.31
C HIS A 194 17.87 18.38 9.10
N THR A 195 19.10 18.14 8.63
CA THR A 195 19.64 18.79 7.43
C THR A 195 18.85 18.43 6.18
N LEU A 196 18.52 17.15 5.97
CA LEU A 196 17.71 16.68 4.83
C LEU A 196 16.25 17.18 4.89
N LEU A 197 15.73 17.47 6.08
CA LEU A 197 14.43 18.11 6.27
C LEU A 197 14.50 19.61 5.95
N ALA A 198 15.55 20.33 6.37
CA ALA A 198 15.79 21.72 5.97
C ALA A 198 16.02 21.87 4.45
N GLU A 199 16.72 20.94 3.81
CA GLU A 199 16.83 20.83 2.36
C GLU A 199 15.50 20.49 1.66
N ARG A 200 14.47 20.05 2.40
CA ARG A 200 13.12 19.79 1.87
C ARG A 200 12.18 20.97 2.03
N THR A 201 12.33 21.75 3.10
CA THR A 201 11.51 22.94 3.37
C THR A 201 12.11 24.24 2.82
N THR A 202 13.27 24.24 2.18
CA THR A 202 13.89 25.43 1.56
C THR A 202 13.48 25.65 0.09
N CYS A 203 13.31 26.93 -0.28
CA CYS A 203 12.89 27.37 -1.61
C CYS A 203 13.80 26.80 -2.72
N ARG A 204 13.22 26.16 -3.72
CA ARG A 204 13.96 25.52 -4.83
C ARG A 204 14.59 26.51 -5.80
N LEU A 205 14.11 27.75 -5.84
CA LEU A 205 14.65 28.80 -6.70
C LEU A 205 15.89 29.46 -6.08
N CYS A 206 15.80 29.98 -4.85
CA CYS A 206 16.90 30.72 -4.22
C CYS A 206 17.77 29.89 -3.24
N ARG A 207 17.28 28.75 -2.74
CA ARG A 207 17.91 27.91 -1.70
C ARG A 207 18.31 28.66 -0.40
N ARG A 208 17.69 29.81 -0.11
CA ARG A 208 18.02 30.68 1.05
C ARG A 208 16.92 30.80 2.10
N ARG A 209 15.66 30.85 1.67
CA ARG A 209 14.48 31.07 2.55
C ARG A 209 13.58 29.83 2.55
N PRO A 210 12.81 29.59 3.62
CA PRO A 210 11.83 28.50 3.66
C PRO A 210 10.77 28.69 2.58
N VAL A 211 10.23 27.57 2.09
CA VAL A 211 9.04 27.52 1.24
C VAL A 211 7.86 28.08 2.04
N SER A 212 7.18 29.07 1.48
CA SER A 212 6.11 29.82 2.17
C SER A 212 4.84 29.98 1.33
N CYS A 213 4.78 29.46 0.10
CA CYS A 213 3.67 29.71 -0.80
C CYS A 213 3.34 28.53 -1.71
N ILE A 214 2.06 28.45 -2.09
CA ILE A 214 1.50 27.51 -3.06
C ILE A 214 1.15 28.21 -4.37
N TYR A 215 1.45 27.58 -5.50
CA TYR A 215 1.18 28.10 -6.85
C TYR A 215 -0.21 27.65 -7.35
N LEU A 216 -1.08 28.60 -7.71
CA LEU A 216 -2.40 28.31 -8.27
C LEU A 216 -2.35 28.35 -9.82
N PRO A 217 -3.03 27.43 -10.53
CA PRO A 217 -3.90 26.36 -10.03
C PRO A 217 -3.17 25.03 -9.80
N CYS A 218 -1.83 24.98 -9.87
CA CYS A 218 -1.09 23.73 -9.98
C CYS A 218 -0.76 23.02 -8.64
N GLY A 219 -1.00 23.66 -7.50
CA GLY A 219 -0.84 23.09 -6.15
C GLY A 219 0.61 22.93 -5.68
N HIS A 220 1.61 23.26 -6.50
CA HIS A 220 3.01 23.04 -6.14
C HIS A 220 3.51 24.06 -5.12
N VAL A 221 4.19 23.54 -4.10
CA VAL A 221 4.71 24.31 -2.96
C VAL A 221 6.25 24.21 -2.98
N ILE A 222 6.90 25.16 -3.64
CA ILE A 222 8.34 25.07 -3.99
C ILE A 222 9.14 26.36 -3.79
N ALA A 223 8.47 27.45 -3.42
CA ALA A 223 9.04 28.79 -3.37
C ALA A 223 8.77 29.48 -2.04
N CYS A 224 9.68 30.40 -1.69
CA CYS A 224 9.45 31.48 -0.74
C CYS A 224 8.80 32.68 -1.45
N GLN A 225 8.03 33.50 -0.73
CA GLN A 225 7.22 34.61 -1.27
C GLN A 225 7.91 35.43 -2.39
N GLU A 226 9.03 36.11 -2.10
CA GLU A 226 9.73 36.94 -3.11
C GLU A 226 10.14 36.18 -4.41
N CYS A 227 10.31 34.85 -4.34
CA CYS A 227 10.63 34.04 -5.53
C CYS A 227 9.37 33.60 -6.29
N ALA A 228 8.21 33.61 -5.64
CA ALA A 228 6.91 33.38 -6.24
C ALA A 228 6.37 34.63 -6.92
N ASP A 229 6.56 35.81 -6.31
CA ASP A 229 6.17 37.11 -6.87
C ASP A 229 6.85 37.40 -8.23
N ASN A 230 8.01 36.77 -8.47
CA ASN A 230 8.78 36.86 -9.72
C ASN A 230 8.61 35.65 -10.65
N ALA A 231 7.75 34.67 -10.31
CA ALA A 231 7.56 33.45 -11.09
C ALA A 231 6.27 33.51 -11.93
N THR A 232 6.40 33.37 -13.25
CA THR A 232 5.24 33.30 -14.17
C THR A 232 4.72 31.88 -14.41
N HIS A 233 5.59 30.86 -14.23
CA HIS A 233 5.30 29.46 -14.49
C HIS A 233 5.90 28.54 -13.42
N CYS A 234 5.23 27.43 -13.14
CA CYS A 234 5.70 26.45 -12.17
C CYS A 234 6.81 25.56 -12.74
N ILE A 235 8.03 25.64 -12.19
CA ILE A 235 9.20 24.86 -12.66
C ILE A 235 9.07 23.32 -12.53
N LEU A 236 8.01 22.80 -11.89
CA LEU A 236 7.75 21.35 -11.80
C LEU A 236 6.75 20.82 -12.84
N CYS A 237 5.88 21.67 -13.40
CA CYS A 237 4.81 21.23 -14.30
C CYS A 237 4.53 22.17 -15.48
N SER A 238 5.32 23.23 -15.64
CA SER A 238 5.23 24.28 -16.66
C SER A 238 3.89 25.02 -16.78
N LYS A 239 2.93 24.77 -15.87
CA LYS A 239 1.67 25.51 -15.81
C LYS A 239 1.92 26.97 -15.42
N GLN A 240 1.22 27.88 -16.09
CA GLN A 240 1.20 29.31 -15.73
C GLN A 240 0.67 29.49 -14.29
N ILE A 241 1.27 30.42 -13.57
CA ILE A 241 0.86 30.81 -12.22
C ILE A 241 -0.20 31.91 -12.36
N ILE A 242 -1.44 31.59 -12.00
CA ILE A 242 -2.59 32.52 -12.03
C ILE A 242 -2.66 33.32 -10.73
N GLY A 243 -2.12 32.77 -9.65
CA GLY A 243 -1.98 33.43 -8.36
C GLY A 243 -1.14 32.62 -7.39
N THR A 244 -0.80 33.22 -6.26
CA THR A 244 -0.06 32.59 -5.16
C THR A 244 -0.86 32.75 -3.87
N ALA A 245 -0.70 31.81 -2.94
CA ALA A 245 -1.22 31.96 -1.58
C ALA A 245 -0.14 31.59 -0.58
N ASN A 246 -0.05 32.31 0.53
CA ASN A 246 0.86 31.98 1.62
C ASN A 246 0.39 30.72 2.34
N ILE A 247 1.34 29.90 2.78
CA ILE A 247 1.11 28.76 3.66
C ILE A 247 1.96 28.90 4.93
N TYR A 248 1.42 28.47 6.05
CA TYR A 248 2.11 28.41 7.32
C TYR A 248 2.34 26.93 7.65
N LEU A 249 3.60 26.51 7.60
CA LEU A 249 4.02 25.20 8.07
C LEU A 249 4.20 25.28 9.59
N ALA A 250 3.45 24.44 10.31
CA ALA A 250 3.48 24.28 11.76
C ALA A 250 4.17 22.97 12.14
#